data_AF-A0A8T7FT26-F1
#
_entry.id   AF-A0A8T7FT26-F1
#
_cell.length_a   1.000
_cell.length_b   1.000
_cell.length_c   1.000
_cell.angle_alpha   90.00
_cell.angle_beta   90.00
_cell.angle_gamma   90.00
#
_symmetry.space_group_name_H-M   'P 1'
#
loop_
_entity.id
_entity.type
_entity.pdbx_description
1 polymer ?
#
loop_
_entity_poly.entity_id
_entity_poly.type
_entity_poly.pdbx_seq_one_letter_code
_entity_poly.pdbx_strand_id
1 'polypeptide(L)'
;MLQEIVIKANAEESIKPLVEAAIRNQLKTLQHGITRTKERIAEFEKRAGVSSQEFVESLKAGTIEETLETIDWNMELAALKLLEGQYHSLSEARID
;
A
#
# COMPACT_ATOMS: atom_id res chain seq x y z
N MET A 1 -13.92 -9.16 -7.27
CA MET A 1 -15.27 -8.57 -7.22
C MET A 1 -15.24 -7.34 -8.10
N LEU A 2 -16.12 -7.22 -9.09
CA LEU A 2 -16.22 -6.01 -9.90
C LEU A 2 -16.87 -4.90 -9.05
N GLN A 3 -16.34 -3.69 -9.11
CA GLN A 3 -16.88 -2.51 -8.43
C GLN A 3 -17.13 -1.41 -9.46
N GLU A 4 -18.31 -0.77 -9.38
CA GLU A 4 -18.72 0.32 -10.26
C GLU A 4 -19.08 1.55 -9.41
N ILE A 5 -18.68 2.73 -9.88
CA ILE A 5 -18.92 4.02 -9.21
C ILE A 5 -19.52 4.99 -10.21
N VAL A 6 -20.68 5.56 -9.88
CA VAL A 6 -21.34 6.59 -10.69
C VAL A 6 -21.06 7.97 -10.10
N ILE A 7 -20.43 8.85 -10.88
CA ILE A 7 -20.11 10.22 -10.49
C ILE A 7 -21.08 11.18 -11.18
N LYS A 8 -21.81 11.98 -10.40
CA LYS A 8 -22.72 13.02 -10.89
C LYS A 8 -22.30 14.38 -10.33
N ALA A 9 -22.26 15.39 -11.19
CA ALA A 9 -21.95 16.75 -10.80
C ALA A 9 -22.77 17.75 -11.63
N ASN A 10 -23.16 18.86 -11.02
CA ASN A 10 -23.63 20.03 -11.74
C ASN A 10 -22.39 20.89 -12.06
N ALA A 11 -21.73 20.60 -13.17
CA ALA A 11 -20.49 21.26 -13.57
C ALA A 11 -20.62 21.83 -14.99
N GLU A 12 -19.98 22.99 -15.22
CA GLU A 12 -19.88 23.58 -16.55
C GLU A 12 -18.76 22.91 -17.37
N GLU A 13 -17.72 22.40 -16.69
CA GLU A 13 -16.62 21.66 -17.30
C GLU A 13 -16.84 20.13 -17.33
N SER A 14 -16.11 19.45 -18.23
CA SER A 14 -16.10 17.99 -18.28
C SER A 14 -15.36 17.41 -17.07
N ILE A 15 -16.07 16.65 -16.24
CA ILE A 15 -15.51 16.04 -15.03
C ILE A 15 -14.67 14.78 -15.33
N LYS A 16 -14.91 14.08 -16.44
CA LYS A 16 -14.23 12.81 -16.75
C LYS A 16 -12.70 12.95 -16.78
N PRO A 17 -12.10 13.93 -17.52
CA PRO A 17 -10.66 14.14 -17.50
C PRO A 17 -10.09 14.49 -16.11
N LEU A 18 -10.87 15.16 -15.26
CA LEU A 18 -10.48 15.52 -13.90
C LEU A 18 -10.39 14.27 -13.02
N VAL A 19 -11.37 13.37 -13.12
CA VAL A 19 -11.36 12.09 -12.39
C VAL A 19 -10.22 11.19 -12.88
N GLU A 20 -9.99 11.10 -14.19
CA GLU A 20 -8.84 10.35 -14.72
C GLU A 20 -7.51 10.91 -14.19
N ALA A 21 -7.37 12.24 -14.14
CA ALA A 21 -6.18 12.87 -13.58
C ALA A 21 -6.02 12.57 -12.09
N ALA A 22 -7.10 12.60 -11.31
CA ALA A 22 -7.09 12.23 -9.90
C ALA A 22 -6.64 10.78 -9.68
N ILE A 23 -7.16 9.83 -10.47
CA ILE A 23 -6.75 8.42 -10.43
C ILE A 23 -5.25 8.28 -10.73
N ARG A 24 -4.77 8.90 -11.82
CA ARG A 24 -3.34 8.86 -12.19
C ARG A 24 -2.44 9.45 -11.12
N ASN A 25 -2.84 10.56 -10.50
CA ASN A 25 -2.08 11.18 -9.42
C ASN A 25 -2.05 10.28 -8.17
N GLN A 26 -3.18 9.67 -7.83
CA GLN A 26 -3.25 8.75 -6.70
C GLN A 26 -2.37 7.52 -6.90
N LEU A 27 -2.32 6.96 -8.12
CA LEU A 27 -1.41 5.86 -8.46
C LEU A 27 0.06 6.25 -8.24
N LYS A 28 0.47 7.46 -8.63
CA LYS A 28 1.83 7.96 -8.38
C LYS A 28 2.13 8.08 -6.88
N THR A 29 1.18 8.63 -6.11
CA THR A 29 1.29 8.74 -4.65
C THR A 29 1.43 7.37 -3.98
N LEU A 30 0.60 6.41 -4.38
CA LEU A 30 0.66 5.03 -3.87
C LEU A 30 1.99 4.37 -4.23
N GLN A 31 2.48 4.52 -5.46
CA GLN A 31 3.77 3.98 -5.88
C GLN A 31 4.93 4.55 -5.06
N HIS A 32 4.92 5.85 -4.77
CA HIS A 32 5.92 6.47 -3.89
C HIS A 32 5.83 5.91 -2.46
N GLY A 33 4.63 5.76 -1.92
CA GLY A 33 4.40 5.13 -0.62
C GLY A 33 4.94 3.70 -0.56
N ILE A 34 4.60 2.87 -1.55
CA ILE A 34 5.09 1.48 -1.67
C ILE A 34 6.62 1.44 -1.67
N THR A 35 7.25 2.30 -2.47
CA THR A 35 8.72 2.34 -2.59
C THR A 35 9.35 2.67 -1.24
N ARG A 36 8.89 3.74 -0.57
CA ARG A 36 9.39 4.16 0.73
C ARG A 36 9.17 3.10 1.82
N THR A 37 8.01 2.46 1.84
CA THR A 37 7.72 1.39 2.81
C THR A 37 8.61 0.18 2.56
N LYS A 38 8.88 -0.20 1.30
CA LYS A 38 9.84 -1.27 0.97
C LYS A 38 11.26 -0.94 1.44
N GLU A 39 11.72 0.30 1.28
CA GLU A 39 13.01 0.75 1.79
C GLU A 39 13.09 0.61 3.31
N ARG A 40 12.06 1.06 4.04
CA ARG A 40 12.00 0.95 5.50
C ARG A 40 11.98 -0.51 5.98
N ILE A 41 11.23 -1.38 5.28
CA ILE A 41 11.23 -2.83 5.55
C ILE A 41 12.63 -3.42 5.36
N ALA A 42 13.32 -3.06 4.26
CA ALA A 42 14.68 -3.54 4.00
C ALA A 42 15.67 -3.09 5.10
N GLU A 43 15.46 -1.93 5.72
CA GLU A 43 16.25 -1.51 6.88
C GLU A 43 16.00 -2.39 8.11
N PHE A 44 14.75 -2.77 8.39
CA PHE A 44 14.46 -3.73 9.47
C PHE A 44 15.10 -5.09 9.19
N GLU A 45 14.95 -5.62 7.97
CA GLU A 45 15.56 -6.89 7.54
C GLU A 45 17.08 -6.86 7.73
N LYS A 46 17.72 -5.76 7.31
CA LYS A 46 19.16 -5.59 7.46
C LYS A 46 19.61 -5.52 8.92
N ARG A 47 18.86 -4.83 9.79
CA ARG A 47 19.20 -4.72 11.23
C ARG A 47 19.01 -6.04 11.96
N ALA A 48 17.93 -6.76 11.67
CA ALA A 48 17.61 -8.03 12.31
C ALA A 48 18.40 -9.21 11.72
N GLY A 49 18.91 -9.08 10.49
CA GLY A 49 19.64 -10.15 9.79
C GLY A 49 18.76 -11.29 9.29
N VAL A 50 17.44 -11.06 9.21
CA VAL A 50 16.43 -12.03 8.75
C VAL A 50 15.47 -11.35 7.77
N SER A 51 14.87 -12.14 6.89
CA SER A 51 13.83 -11.64 5.98
C SER A 51 12.52 -11.34 6.72
N SER A 52 11.67 -10.50 6.13
CA SER A 52 10.34 -10.22 6.66
C SER A 52 9.45 -11.47 6.74
N GLN A 53 9.68 -12.44 5.85
CA GLN A 53 8.96 -13.72 5.91
C GLN A 53 9.35 -14.50 7.17
N GLU A 54 10.65 -14.69 7.40
CA GLU A 54 11.16 -15.37 8.60
C GLU A 54 10.72 -14.64 9.87
N PHE A 55 10.79 -13.30 9.89
CA PHE A 55 10.30 -12.48 10.99
C PHE A 55 8.83 -12.77 11.32
N VAL A 56 7.94 -12.77 10.32
CA VAL A 56 6.50 -13.03 10.51
C VAL A 56 6.24 -14.46 10.99
N GLU A 57 6.97 -15.45 10.49
CA GLU A 57 6.89 -16.83 10.94
C GLU A 57 7.33 -16.96 12.41
N SER A 58 8.46 -16.35 12.77
CA SER A 58 9.00 -16.33 14.12
C SER A 58 8.10 -15.61 15.13
N LEU A 59 7.49 -14.48 14.73
CA LEU A 59 6.54 -13.72 15.55
C LEU A 59 5.28 -14.54 15.84
N LYS A 60 4.73 -15.21 14.82
CA LYS A 60 3.56 -16.10 15.00
C LYS A 60 3.87 -17.30 15.87
N ALA A 61 5.08 -17.84 15.77
CA ALA A 61 5.54 -18.95 16.60
C ALA A 61 5.88 -18.54 18.05
N GLY A 62 5.87 -17.22 18.36
CA GLY A 62 6.27 -16.71 19.68
C GLY A 62 7.75 -16.89 19.98
N THR A 63 8.58 -17.07 18.94
CA THR A 63 10.02 -17.32 19.05
C THR A 63 10.86 -16.05 19.05
N ILE A 64 10.25 -14.91 18.74
CA ILE A 64 10.82 -13.58 18.87
C ILE A 64 9.98 -12.80 19.88
N GLU A 65 10.65 -12.00 20.71
CA GLU A 65 9.99 -11.14 21.69
C GLU A 65 9.28 -9.98 20.98
N GLU A 66 8.06 -9.66 21.44
CA GLU A 66 7.34 -8.50 20.97
C GLU A 66 7.94 -7.23 21.63
N THR A 67 8.65 -6.46 20.81
CA THR A 67 9.26 -5.18 21.17
C THR A 67 8.67 -4.06 20.31
N LEU A 68 8.96 -2.81 20.65
CA LEU A 68 8.54 -1.68 19.81
C LEU A 68 9.06 -1.81 18.36
N GLU A 69 10.28 -2.31 18.17
CA GLU A 69 10.84 -2.51 16.82
C GLU A 69 10.08 -3.58 16.04
N THR A 70 9.72 -4.71 16.67
CA THR A 70 8.95 -5.77 15.98
C THR A 70 7.52 -5.33 15.70
N ILE A 71 6.92 -4.52 16.58
CA ILE A 71 5.59 -3.94 16.35
C ILE A 71 5.65 -2.99 15.14
N ASP A 72 6.63 -2.08 15.11
CA ASP A 72 6.83 -1.15 13.99
C ASP A 72 7.06 -1.88 12.67
N TRP A 73 7.89 -2.92 12.65
CA TRP A 73 8.13 -3.71 11.45
C TRP A 73 6.86 -4.41 10.97
N ASN A 74 6.10 -5.05 11.88
CA ASN A 74 4.84 -5.68 11.52
C ASN A 74 3.81 -4.67 10.98
N MET A 75 3.78 -3.44 11.53
CA MET A 75 2.95 -2.36 11.01
C MET A 75 3.35 -1.92 9.61
N GLU A 76 4.65 -1.82 9.30
CA GLU A 76 5.13 -1.49 7.95
C GLU A 76 4.78 -2.58 6.93
N LEU A 77 4.85 -3.86 7.31
CA LEU A 77 4.42 -4.96 6.44
C LEU A 77 2.91 -4.91 6.15
N ALA A 78 2.10 -4.59 7.17
CA ALA A 78 0.67 -4.39 6.99
C ALA A 78 0.37 -3.17 6.10
N ALA A 79 1.09 -2.07 6.30
CA ALA A 79 0.97 -0.86 5.48
C ALA A 79 1.33 -1.15 4.02
N LEU A 80 2.41 -1.90 3.77
CA LEU A 80 2.81 -2.28 2.42
C LEU A 80 1.70 -3.05 1.71
N LYS A 81 1.15 -4.07 2.38
CA LYS A 81 0.06 -4.88 1.83
C LYS A 81 -1.16 -4.04 1.48
N LEU A 82 -1.51 -3.07 2.32
CA LEU A 82 -2.62 -2.15 2.07
C LEU A 82 -2.34 -1.27 0.84
N LEU A 83 -1.15 -0.67 0.76
CA LEU A 83 -0.76 0.21 -0.35
C LEU A 83 -0.72 -0.55 -1.68
N GLU A 84 -0.13 -1.75 -1.70
CA GLU A 84 -0.10 -2.59 -2.89
C GLU A 84 -1.50 -3.02 -3.33
N GLY A 85 -2.39 -3.36 -2.38
CA GLY A 85 -3.79 -3.67 -2.68
C GLY A 85 -4.57 -2.50 -3.27
N GLN A 86 -4.37 -1.29 -2.72
CA GLN A 86 -4.97 -0.06 -3.25
C GLN A 86 -4.43 0.28 -4.64
N TYR A 87 -3.11 0.18 -4.82
CA TYR A 87 -2.47 0.42 -6.12
C TYR A 87 -3.00 -0.53 -7.18
N HIS A 88 -3.04 -1.83 -6.86
CA HIS A 88 -3.55 -2.85 -7.78
C HIS A 88 -5.01 -2.57 -8.16
N SER A 89 -5.88 -2.35 -7.16
CA SER A 89 -7.30 -2.06 -7.39
C SER A 89 -7.51 -0.83 -8.28
N LEU A 90 -6.71 0.23 -8.08
CA LEU A 90 -6.83 1.46 -8.84
C LEU A 90 -6.16 1.39 -10.22
N SER A 91 -5.14 0.55 -10.37
CA SER A 91 -4.42 0.36 -11.64
C SER A 91 -5.26 -0.33 -12.71
N GLU A 92 -6.25 -1.11 -12.29
CA GLU A 92 -7.21 -1.78 -13.16
C GLU A 92 -8.43 -0.91 -13.49
N ALA A 93 -8.59 0.23 -12.80
CA ALA A 93 -9.74 1.10 -12.96
C ALA A 93 -9.81 1.71 -14.37
N ARG A 94 -11.00 1.68 -14.97
CA ARG A 94 -11.31 2.32 -16.25
C ARG A 94 -12.48 3.27 -16.05
N ILE A 95 -12.45 4.40 -16.75
CA ILE A 95 -13.54 5.38 -16.73
C ILE A 95 -14.22 5.36 -18.09
N ASP A 96 -15.45 4.85 -18.10
CA ASP A 96 -16.31 4.79 -19.29
C ASP A 96 -17.12 6.08 -19.46
#